data_AF-A0A959WT18-F1
#
_entry.id   AF-A0A959WT18-F1
#
_cell.length_a   1.000
_cell.length_b   1.000
_cell.length_c   1.000
_cell.angle_alpha   90.00
_cell.angle_beta   90.00
_cell.angle_gamma   90.00
#
_symmetry.space_group_name_H-M   'P 1'
#
loop_
_entity.id
_entity.type
_entity.pdbx_description
1 polymer ?
#
loop_
_entity_poly.entity_id
_entity_poly.type
_entity_poly.pdbx_seq_one_letter_code
_entity_poly.pdbx_strand_id
1 'polypeptide(L)' 'MSPSVVAAMLVALGDDAGPYALMIGAGFLVGVYAHAAKMPRLLVAAILFVLLSTILAIVVAFSYDGSPPRIKP' A
#
# COMPACT_ATOMS: atom_id res chain seq x y z
N MET A 1 7.19 -1.04 19.84
CA MET A 1 6.18 -1.75 19.01
C MET A 1 6.06 -3.16 19.52
N SER A 2 4.85 -3.66 19.76
CA SER A 2 4.68 -5.05 20.24
C SER A 2 4.95 -6.04 19.10
N PRO A 3 5.49 -7.23 19.40
CA PRO A 3 5.72 -8.28 18.39
C PRO A 3 4.45 -8.68 17.64
N SER A 4 3.30 -8.58 18.32
CA SER A 4 1.97 -8.83 17.77
C SER A 4 1.56 -7.84 16.68
N VAL A 5 1.96 -6.57 16.78
CA VAL A 5 1.70 -5.58 15.72
C VAL A 5 2.56 -5.87 14.49
N VAL A 6 3.82 -6.24 14.69
CA VAL A 6 4.73 -6.61 13.60
C VAL A 6 4.24 -7.86 12.88
N ALA A 7 3.80 -8.88 13.63
CA ALA A 7 3.20 -10.09 13.07
C ALA A 7 1.90 -9.81 12.31
N ALA A 8 1.02 -8.95 12.83
CA ALA A 8 -0.21 -8.55 12.14
C ALA A 8 0.08 -7.77 10.85
N MET A 9 1.10 -6.90 10.84
CA MET A 9 1.53 -6.22 9.62
C MET A 9 2.11 -7.21 8.61
N LEU A 10 2.92 -8.18 9.04
CA LEU A 10 3.47 -9.23 8.17
C LEU A 10 2.38 -10.15 7.58
N VAL A 11 1.36 -10.49 8.36
CA VAL A 11 0.20 -11.27 7.88
C VAL A 11 -0.66 -10.45 6.91
N ALA A 12 -0.87 -9.16 7.18
CA ALA A 12 -1.56 -8.26 6.25
C ALA A 12 -0.75 -7.99 4.96
N LEU A 13 0.58 -8.10 5.01
CA LEU A 13 1.45 -8.12 3.83
C LEU A 13 1.35 -9.43 3.02
N GLY A 14 0.88 -10.51 3.65
CA GLY A 14 0.71 -11.83 3.03
C GLY A 14 -0.58 -11.97 2.23
N ASP A 15 -1.46 -10.98 2.29
CA ASP A 15 -2.61 -10.83 1.40
C ASP A 15 -2.15 -10.21 0.06
N ASP A 16 -2.80 -10.56 -1.04
CA ASP A 16 -2.48 -10.09 -2.39
C ASP A 16 -2.59 -8.54 -2.47
N ALA A 17 -3.38 -7.92 -1.58
CA ALA A 17 -3.51 -6.48 -1.45
C ALA A 17 -2.36 -5.79 -0.66
N GLY A 18 -1.59 -6.55 0.12
CA GLY A 18 -0.54 -6.06 1.02
C GLY A 18 0.57 -5.21 0.36
N PRO A 19 1.12 -5.62 -0.79
CA PRO A 19 2.11 -4.83 -1.52
C PRO A 19 1.61 -3.43 -1.92
N TYR A 20 0.32 -3.31 -2.26
CA TYR A 20 -0.26 -2.03 -2.65
C TYR A 20 -0.43 -1.09 -1.45
N ALA A 21 -0.71 -1.63 -0.25
CA ALA A 21 -0.73 -0.83 0.98
C ALA A 21 0.65 -0.20 1.27
N LEU A 22 1.74 -0.93 1.02
CA LEU A 22 3.10 -0.37 1.11
C LEU A 22 3.34 0.73 0.07
N MET A 23 2.90 0.52 -1.17
CA MET A 23 3.02 1.52 -2.23
C MET A 23 2.26 2.80 -1.88
N ILE A 24 1.02 2.69 -1.36
CA ILE A 24 0.23 3.82 -0.88
C ILE A 24 1.00 4.58 0.22
N GLY A 25 1.54 3.86 1.21
CA GLY A 25 2.34 4.46 2.28
C GLY A 25 3.57 5.20 1.76
N ALA A 26 4.33 4.59 0.85
CA ALA A 26 5.50 5.21 0.23
C ALA A 26 5.12 6.47 -0.56
N GLY A 27 4.07 6.41 -1.37
CA GLY A 27 3.55 7.55 -2.12
C GLY A 27 3.12 8.70 -1.21
N PHE A 28 2.51 8.39 -0.06
CA PHE A 28 2.12 9.40 0.92
C PHE A 28 3.32 10.11 1.54
N LEU A 29 4.37 9.37 1.94
CA LEU A 29 5.60 9.94 2.47
C LEU A 29 6.29 10.86 1.45
N VAL A 30 6.37 10.42 0.18
CA VAL A 30 6.91 11.24 -0.92
C VAL A 30 6.06 12.49 -1.13
N GLY A 31 4.73 12.39 -1.06
CA GLY A 31 3.81 13.52 -1.16
C GLY A 31 4.02 14.56 -0.07
N VAL A 32 4.14 14.13 1.20
CA VAL A 32 4.43 15.01 2.34
C VAL A 32 5.76 15.73 2.15
N TYR A 33 6.80 15.00 1.74
CA TYR A 33 8.10 15.60 1.42
C TYR A 33 7.99 16.62 0.28
N ALA A 34 7.34 16.26 -0.82
CA ALA A 34 7.17 17.13 -1.98
C ALA A 34 6.40 18.41 -1.65
N HIS A 35 5.38 18.30 -0.79
CA HIS A 35 4.64 19.45 -0.29
C HIS A 35 5.52 20.37 0.56
N ALA A 36 6.25 19.81 1.52
CA ALA A 36 7.17 20.57 2.38
C ALA A 36 8.29 21.26 1.57
N ALA A 37 8.82 20.60 0.55
CA ALA A 37 9.85 21.12 -0.34
C ALA A 37 9.31 22.04 -1.45
N LYS A 38 7.99 22.32 -1.49
CA LYS A 38 7.32 23.14 -2.51
C LYS A 38 7.61 22.67 -3.95
N MET A 39 7.63 21.35 -4.17
CA MET A 39 7.87 20.71 -5.46
C MET A 39 6.54 20.25 -6.09
N PRO A 40 5.78 21.13 -6.79
CA PRO A 40 4.42 20.82 -7.23
C PRO A 40 4.34 19.65 -8.21
N ARG A 41 5.33 19.49 -9.09
CA ARG A 41 5.38 18.35 -10.03
C ARG A 41 5.52 17.01 -9.32
N LEU A 42 6.40 16.95 -8.32
CA LEU A 42 6.61 15.75 -7.52
C LEU A 42 5.38 15.44 -6.66
N LEU A 43 4.72 16.48 -6.11
CA LEU A 43 3.48 16.33 -5.36
C LEU A 43 2.37 15.72 -6.23
N VAL A 44 2.17 16.22 -7.45
CA VAL A 44 1.19 15.66 -8.40
C VAL A 44 1.54 14.20 -8.74
N ALA A 45 2.82 13.91 -9.00
CA ALA A 45 3.25 12.54 -9.28
C ALA A 45 2.98 11.59 -8.10
N ALA A 46 3.24 12.03 -6.87
CA ALA A 46 2.97 11.27 -5.65
C ALA A 46 1.47 11.01 -5.47
N ILE A 47 0.62 12.02 -5.68
CA ILE A 47 -0.84 11.88 -5.62
C ILE A 47 -1.33 10.86 -6.65
N LEU A 48 -0.91 10.97 -7.91
CA LEU A 48 -1.28 10.03 -8.96
C LEU A 48 -0.83 8.60 -8.64
N PHE A 49 0.38 8.45 -8.12
CA PHE A 49 0.92 7.16 -7.71
C PHE A 49 0.10 6.51 -6.57
N VAL A 50 -0.31 7.29 -5.56
CA VAL A 50 -1.18 6.83 -4.48
C VAL A 50 -2.55 6.40 -5.03
N LEU A 51 -3.14 7.20 -5.93
CA LEU A 51 -4.43 6.88 -6.54
C LEU A 51 -4.35 5.57 -7.34
N LEU A 52 -3.33 5.41 -8.19
CA LEU A 52 -3.12 4.18 -8.96
C LEU A 52 -2.94 2.96 -8.05
N SER A 53 -2.12 3.09 -7.01
CA SER A 53 -1.89 2.01 -6.05
C SER A 53 -3.18 1.63 -5.31
N THR A 54 -4.01 2.62 -4.97
CA THR A 54 -5.31 2.39 -4.33
C THR A 54 -6.28 1.69 -5.26
N ILE A 55 -6.36 2.09 -6.53
CA ILE A 55 -7.20 1.42 -7.53
C ILE A 55 -6.77 -0.03 -7.69
N LEU A 56 -5.47 -0.30 -7.80
CA LEU A 56 -4.96 -1.67 -7.92
C LEU A 56 -5.26 -2.51 -6.68
N ALA A 57 -5.09 -1.95 -5.47
CA ALA A 57 -5.47 -2.62 -4.22
C ALA A 57 -6.95 -3.01 -4.22
N ILE A 58 -7.82 -2.11 -4.67
CA ILE A 58 -9.26 -2.35 -4.78
C ILE A 58 -9.58 -3.45 -5.79
N VAL A 59 -8.95 -3.41 -6.98
CA VAL A 59 -9.14 -4.44 -8.01
C VAL A 59 -8.73 -5.80 -7.49
N VAL A 60 -7.58 -5.90 -6.81
CA VAL A 60 -7.09 -7.15 -6.23
C VAL A 60 -8.00 -7.64 -5.12
N ALA A 61 -8.45 -6.75 -4.23
CA ALA A 61 -9.38 -7.10 -3.16
C ALA A 61 -10.73 -7.62 -3.70
N PHE A 62 -11.23 -7.08 -4.81
CA PHE A 62 -12.47 -7.55 -5.45
C PHE A 62 -12.28 -8.74 -6.39
N SER A 63 -11.05 -9.01 -6.84
CA SER A 63 -10.72 -10.21 -7.63
C SER A 63 -10.44 -11.43 -6.76
N TYR A 64 -10.51 -11.27 -5.44
CA TYR A 64 -10.30 -12.34 -4.48
C TYR A 64 -11.53 -13.26 -4.40
N ASP A 65 -11.43 -14.45 -4.97
CA ASP A 65 -12.49 -15.47 -5.01
C ASP A 65 -12.78 -16.15 -3.64
N GLY A 66 -12.26 -15.62 -2.52
CA GLY A 66 -12.51 -16.13 -1.17
C GLY A 66 -11.77 -17.42 -0.81
N SER A 67 -10.88 -17.93 -1.67
CA SER A 67 -10.01 -19.06 -1.35
C SER A 67 -9.07 -18.67 -0.20
N PRO A 68 -8.92 -19.46 0.88
CA PRO A 68 -8.05 -19.08 1.98
C PRO A 68 -6.61 -18.85 1.49
N PRO A 69 -5.88 -17.88 2.05
CA PRO A 69 -4.52 -17.59 1.62
C PRO A 69 -3.70 -18.87 1.72
N ARG A 70 -3.07 -19.27 0.61
CA ARG A 70 -2.31 -20.51 0.52
C ARG A 70 -1.06 -20.35 1.37
N ILE A 71 -1.15 -20.68 2.65
CA ILE A 71 0.01 -20.84 3.53
C ILE A 71 0.81 -22.01 2.94
N LYS A 72 1.80 -21.70 2.11
CA LYS A 72 2.77 -22.70 1.68
C LYS A 72 3.56 -23.12 2.94
N PRO A 73 3.67 -24.43 3.22
CA PRO A 73 4.47 -24.92 4.34
C PRO A 73 5.95 -24.56 4.18
#